data_AF-A0A4R5UWH7-F1
#
_entry.id   AF-A0A4R5UWH7-F1
#
_cell.length_a   1.000
_cell.length_b   1.000
_cell.length_c   1.000
_cell.angle_alpha   90.00
_cell.angle_beta   90.00
_cell.angle_gamma   90.00
#
_symmetry.space_group_name_H-M   'P 1'
#
loop_
_entity.id
_entity.type
_entity.pdbx_description
1 polymer ?
#
loop_
_entity_poly.entity_id
_entity_poly.type
_entity_poly.pdbx_seq_one_letter_code
_entity_poly.pdbx_strand_id
1 'polypeptide(L)'
;MAKIKNLTITSPILFALPLKSTWAVTPIDINSPLSGGAWDGAGKLKFSRGEVLAKNDAQFLYLAIDVVQDTGNDSGTGDYFWLSFDRNRDRAITSNYDINYALHPGQPNKLARQYYLGPARWTGILNDPSSSEVVQEFGSSEASSASHRIWKFKIDLKEINIALSWPLSPPYSYFGFRVKSTRPGFTTDFPGNFFKDFKKLRQIILSRKPGIPDKLAGPLIGGIGLIPKTNINQSTGSATTDEGYYKHFENAAFGGTLNVIGNRTKLQQLWEQGARKYRVLIDPPTGPAQKLLSNWSNYRWNGSSYVLETFSASALGYYQLANPAIDYSIDDLLIQFPTIALLPGIHKITVIFYKGRTVAATDTVNIYIDNHLPGVNIESIKHGRSEVSACAIETIGPAPDGLNFRITANDPQGNLRAIQFKATYGENQTAVIFSESYLPSKGNWVGHTNLLIPSSGNWRPPQTCAYSFVLTASARTTNGYDYIGHISTHRNLTLLLK
;
A
#
# COMPACT_ATOMS: atom_id res chain seq x y z
N MET A 1 40.72 27.14 -32.25
CA MET A 1 40.35 25.72 -32.31
C MET A 1 40.66 25.07 -30.96
N ALA A 2 39.64 24.90 -30.11
CA ALA A 2 39.82 24.29 -28.79
C ALA A 2 39.86 22.76 -28.93
N LYS A 3 40.93 22.13 -28.46
CA LYS A 3 41.07 20.67 -28.41
C LYS A 3 40.12 20.11 -27.35
N ILE A 4 39.05 19.45 -27.81
CA ILE A 4 38.18 18.63 -26.97
C ILE A 4 39.02 17.44 -26.48
N LYS A 5 39.31 17.40 -25.17
CA LYS A 5 39.86 16.21 -24.52
C LYS A 5 38.75 15.16 -24.45
N ASN A 6 38.97 14.04 -25.13
CA ASN A 6 38.14 12.85 -24.99
C ASN A 6 38.10 12.42 -23.53
N LEU A 7 36.92 12.47 -22.91
CA LEU A 7 36.62 11.84 -21.63
C LEU A 7 36.45 10.35 -21.88
N THR A 8 37.53 9.59 -21.75
CA THR A 8 37.48 8.13 -21.70
C THR A 8 36.96 7.72 -20.32
N ILE A 9 35.70 7.30 -20.24
CA ILE A 9 35.14 6.63 -19.05
C ILE A 9 35.67 5.20 -19.04
N THR A 10 36.92 5.01 -18.63
CA THR A 10 37.52 3.68 -18.41
C THR A 10 37.28 3.25 -16.97
N SER A 11 36.06 2.79 -16.71
CA SER A 11 35.73 1.72 -15.75
C SER A 11 34.21 1.64 -15.66
N PRO A 12 33.55 0.60 -16.21
CA PRO A 12 32.21 0.30 -15.75
C PRO A 12 32.37 -0.08 -14.28
N ILE A 13 31.89 0.78 -13.38
CA ILE A 13 31.53 0.32 -12.04
C ILE A 13 30.51 -0.78 -12.31
N LEU A 14 30.94 -2.04 -12.24
CA LEU A 14 30.06 -3.20 -12.18
C LEU A 14 29.24 -3.02 -10.91
N PHE A 15 28.16 -2.23 -11.00
CA PHE A 15 27.13 -2.21 -9.99
C PHE A 15 26.58 -3.63 -9.95
N ALA A 16 26.85 -4.33 -8.86
CA ALA A 16 26.23 -5.62 -8.61
C ALA A 16 24.71 -5.44 -8.72
N LEU A 17 24.04 -6.41 -9.35
CA LEU A 17 22.60 -6.39 -9.59
C LEU A 17 21.84 -6.08 -8.29
N PRO A 18 20.84 -5.19 -8.33
CA PRO A 18 20.03 -4.88 -7.15
C PRO A 18 19.26 -6.12 -6.69
N LEU A 19 19.03 -6.23 -5.38
CA LEU A 19 18.06 -7.18 -4.83
C LEU A 19 16.66 -6.60 -5.05
N LYS A 20 15.84 -7.24 -5.88
CA LYS A 20 14.44 -6.86 -6.05
C LYS A 20 13.58 -7.67 -5.09
N SER A 21 12.92 -7.00 -4.16
CA SER A 21 11.90 -7.60 -3.29
C SER A 21 10.64 -7.94 -4.09
N THR A 22 9.94 -9.02 -3.74
CA THR A 22 8.61 -9.33 -4.28
C THR A 22 7.51 -9.02 -3.27
N TRP A 23 6.25 -8.91 -3.71
CA TRP A 23 5.19 -8.55 -2.77
C TRP A 23 4.77 -9.74 -1.90
N ALA A 24 4.64 -9.50 -0.59
CA ALA A 24 4.00 -10.43 0.34
C ALA A 24 2.48 -10.25 0.30
N VAL A 25 1.78 -11.13 -0.44
CA VAL A 25 0.31 -11.10 -0.57
C VAL A 25 -0.38 -11.22 0.79
N THR A 26 0.13 -12.13 1.61
CA THR A 26 -0.22 -12.27 3.03
C THR A 26 1.01 -11.83 3.82
N PRO A 27 0.85 -11.03 4.90
CA PRO A 27 1.96 -10.71 5.80
C PRO A 27 2.73 -11.97 6.19
N ILE A 28 4.05 -11.93 6.09
CA ILE A 28 4.87 -13.09 6.48
C ILE A 28 4.88 -13.20 8.00
N ASP A 29 4.43 -14.34 8.50
CA ASP A 29 4.74 -14.76 9.86
C ASP A 29 6.20 -15.24 9.90
N ILE A 30 7.08 -14.42 10.48
CA ILE A 30 8.50 -14.75 10.61
C ILE A 30 8.76 -15.87 11.63
N ASN A 31 7.76 -16.35 12.38
CA ASN A 31 7.89 -17.52 13.25
C ASN A 31 7.71 -18.84 12.48
N SER A 32 6.97 -18.81 11.37
CA SER A 32 6.80 -19.98 10.50
C SER A 32 8.13 -20.35 9.83
N PRO A 33 8.44 -21.66 9.63
CA PRO A 33 9.67 -22.11 9.01
C PRO A 33 9.92 -21.47 7.63
N LEU A 34 11.18 -21.22 7.27
CA LEU A 34 11.53 -20.65 5.96
C LEU A 34 11.00 -21.52 4.80
N SER A 35 11.01 -22.84 4.98
CA SER A 35 10.48 -23.85 4.04
C SER A 35 8.94 -23.96 4.00
N GLY A 36 8.21 -23.16 4.77
CA GLY A 36 6.75 -23.18 4.86
C GLY A 36 6.00 -22.51 3.69
N GLY A 37 6.65 -22.24 2.57
CA GLY A 37 6.04 -21.67 1.34
C GLY A 37 5.75 -20.16 1.36
N ALA A 38 5.74 -19.50 2.53
CA ALA A 38 5.51 -18.05 2.61
C ALA A 38 6.56 -17.22 1.82
N TRP A 39 7.76 -17.77 1.67
CA TRP A 39 8.89 -17.19 0.95
C TRP A 39 8.95 -17.58 -0.53
N ASP A 40 7.98 -18.34 -1.04
CA ASP A 40 7.91 -18.71 -2.45
C ASP A 40 7.86 -17.45 -3.33
N GLY A 41 8.67 -17.48 -4.39
CA GLY A 41 8.85 -16.35 -5.31
C GLY A 41 9.50 -15.12 -4.68
N ALA A 42 10.15 -15.23 -3.52
CA ALA A 42 10.93 -14.13 -2.95
C ALA A 42 12.05 -13.69 -3.91
N GLY A 43 12.40 -12.40 -3.84
CA GLY A 43 13.62 -11.90 -4.46
C GLY A 43 14.84 -12.54 -3.82
N LYS A 44 15.84 -12.95 -4.61
CA LYS A 44 17.05 -13.61 -4.10
C LYS A 44 18.32 -12.86 -4.47
N LEU A 45 19.26 -12.75 -3.53
CA LEU A 45 20.62 -12.25 -3.76
C LEU A 45 21.63 -13.16 -3.08
N LYS A 46 22.53 -13.78 -3.87
CA LYS A 46 23.57 -14.65 -3.34
C LYS A 46 24.71 -13.86 -2.69
N PHE A 47 25.27 -14.43 -1.62
CA PHE A 47 26.54 -14.02 -1.02
C PHE A 47 27.42 -15.26 -0.75
N SER A 48 28.63 -15.06 -0.23
CA SER A 48 29.63 -16.14 -0.12
C SER A 48 29.24 -17.31 0.78
N ARG A 49 28.21 -17.16 1.64
CA ARG A 49 27.78 -18.19 2.59
C ARG A 49 26.30 -18.57 2.51
N GLY A 50 25.61 -18.15 1.46
CA GLY A 50 24.20 -18.45 1.25
C GLY A 50 23.48 -17.40 0.41
N GLU A 51 22.24 -17.12 0.75
CA GLU A 51 21.41 -16.14 0.04
C GLU A 51 20.59 -15.24 0.96
N VAL A 52 20.22 -14.08 0.44
CA VAL A 52 19.24 -13.20 1.07
C VAL A 52 17.95 -13.28 0.28
N LEU A 53 16.85 -13.56 0.97
CA LEU A 53 15.51 -13.51 0.41
C LEU A 53 14.84 -12.20 0.82
N ALA A 54 14.05 -11.61 -0.08
CA ALA A 54 13.31 -10.38 0.18
C ALA A 54 11.87 -10.44 -0.34
N LYS A 55 10.93 -10.12 0.55
CA LYS A 55 9.55 -9.75 0.22
C LYS A 55 9.17 -8.48 0.97
N ASN A 56 8.18 -7.74 0.52
CA ASN A 56 7.62 -6.64 1.31
C ASN A 56 6.11 -6.55 1.12
N ASP A 57 5.43 -6.01 2.11
CA ASP A 57 4.05 -5.54 1.98
C ASP A 57 4.02 -4.00 2.07
N ALA A 58 2.87 -3.43 2.43
CA ALA A 58 2.69 -1.98 2.54
C ALA A 58 3.36 -1.36 3.76
N GLN A 59 3.69 -2.15 4.78
CA GLN A 59 4.17 -1.70 6.08
C GLN A 59 5.57 -2.23 6.40
N PHE A 60 5.91 -3.42 5.93
CA PHE A 60 7.12 -4.13 6.31
C PHE A 60 7.92 -4.60 5.10
N LEU A 61 9.24 -4.50 5.23
CA LEU A 61 10.21 -5.28 4.48
C LEU A 61 10.51 -6.57 5.26
N TYR A 62 10.28 -7.70 4.62
CA TYR A 62 10.65 -9.02 5.10
C TYR A 62 11.96 -9.45 4.47
N LEU A 63 12.96 -9.78 5.29
CA LEU A 63 14.24 -10.33 4.84
C LEU A 63 14.50 -11.67 5.50
N ALA A 64 15.08 -12.61 4.77
CA ALA A 64 15.70 -13.78 5.38
C ALA A 64 17.17 -13.82 4.95
N ILE A 65 18.09 -13.88 5.91
CA ILE A 65 19.50 -14.17 5.66
C ILE A 65 19.66 -15.67 5.90
N ASP A 66 19.63 -16.44 4.82
CA ASP A 66 19.83 -17.88 4.77
C ASP A 66 21.34 -18.15 4.71
N VAL A 67 21.90 -18.66 5.82
CA VAL A 67 23.34 -18.89 5.98
C VAL A 67 23.62 -20.39 5.85
N VAL A 68 23.48 -20.95 4.64
CA VAL A 68 23.64 -22.40 4.36
C VAL A 68 24.92 -23.06 4.90
N GLN A 69 25.98 -22.29 5.15
CA GLN A 69 27.23 -22.79 5.72
C GLN A 69 27.26 -22.83 7.25
N ASP A 70 26.28 -22.23 7.94
CA ASP A 70 26.18 -22.22 9.40
C ASP A 70 25.41 -23.45 9.90
N THR A 71 26.04 -24.61 9.83
CA THR A 71 25.43 -25.89 10.19
C THR A 71 25.47 -26.22 11.68
N GLY A 72 25.89 -25.28 12.55
CA GLY A 72 25.93 -25.48 14.00
C GLY A 72 24.70 -24.92 14.70
N ASN A 73 24.01 -25.78 15.44
CA ASN A 73 22.92 -25.41 16.33
C ASN A 73 23.46 -25.02 17.71
N ASP A 74 24.14 -23.88 17.79
CA ASP A 74 24.74 -23.42 19.04
C ASP A 74 23.70 -22.72 19.93
N SER A 75 23.63 -23.11 21.21
CA SER A 75 22.71 -22.56 22.21
C SER A 75 23.19 -21.25 22.86
N GLY A 76 24.34 -20.71 22.42
CA GLY A 76 24.96 -19.50 22.96
C GLY A 76 24.56 -18.21 22.24
N THR A 77 25.05 -17.08 22.74
CA THR A 77 24.84 -15.73 22.15
C THR A 77 26.01 -15.26 21.29
N GLY A 78 26.94 -16.17 20.95
CA GLY A 78 28.14 -15.84 20.19
C GLY A 78 27.89 -15.58 18.71
N ASP A 79 26.74 -16.03 18.21
CA ASP A 79 26.32 -15.87 16.83
C ASP A 79 25.41 -14.65 16.74
N TYR A 80 25.64 -13.81 15.72
CA TYR A 80 24.91 -12.57 15.58
C TYR A 80 24.90 -12.09 14.14
N PHE A 81 24.03 -11.13 13.88
CA PHE A 81 24.06 -10.34 12.66
C PHE A 81 24.23 -8.85 13.00
N TRP A 82 24.70 -8.11 12.00
CA TRP A 82 24.40 -6.68 11.87
C TRP A 82 23.67 -6.47 10.56
N LEU A 83 22.69 -5.57 10.50
CA LEU A 83 21.95 -5.24 9.30
C LEU A 83 21.78 -3.73 9.25
N SER A 84 22.32 -3.07 8.24
CA SER A 84 22.28 -1.61 8.12
C SER A 84 21.54 -1.17 6.87
N PHE A 85 20.89 -0.01 6.99
CA PHE A 85 20.27 0.70 5.88
C PHE A 85 20.72 2.16 5.83
N ASP A 86 21.00 2.60 4.61
CA ASP A 86 21.16 3.99 4.23
C ASP A 86 19.77 4.59 3.98
N ARG A 87 19.35 5.49 4.87
CA ARG A 87 17.98 6.02 4.90
C ARG A 87 17.79 7.24 4.00
N ASN A 88 18.84 8.01 3.76
CA ASN A 88 18.77 9.21 2.90
C ASN A 88 19.20 8.88 1.46
N ARG A 89 19.79 7.70 1.26
CA ARG A 89 20.18 7.10 -0.03
C ARG A 89 21.35 7.84 -0.68
N ASP A 90 22.25 8.40 0.12
CA ASP A 90 23.40 9.17 -0.33
C ASP A 90 24.71 8.34 -0.43
N ARG A 91 24.68 7.08 0.01
CA ARG A 91 25.83 6.15 0.09
C ARG A 91 26.96 6.65 1.00
N ALA A 92 26.66 7.50 1.96
CA ALA A 92 27.54 7.93 3.02
C ALA A 92 26.96 7.53 4.39
N ILE A 93 27.80 7.50 5.43
CA ILE A 93 27.33 7.27 6.79
C ILE A 93 26.90 8.63 7.38
N THR A 94 25.60 8.82 7.54
CA THR A 94 24.97 10.01 8.08
C THR A 94 24.67 9.82 9.57
N SER A 95 25.36 10.62 10.40
CA SER A 95 25.26 10.56 11.87
C SER A 95 23.83 10.86 12.35
N ASN A 96 23.34 10.06 13.31
CA ASN A 96 21.98 10.09 13.88
C ASN A 96 20.85 9.90 12.85
N TYR A 97 21.17 9.41 11.67
CA TYR A 97 20.20 9.20 10.61
C TYR A 97 20.19 7.76 10.15
N ASP A 98 21.31 7.26 9.63
CA ASP A 98 21.40 5.89 9.14
C ASP A 98 21.34 4.87 10.26
N ILE A 99 20.78 3.71 9.95
CA ILE A 99 20.31 2.77 10.95
C ILE A 99 21.11 1.46 10.88
N ASN A 100 21.37 0.89 12.04
CA ASN A 100 21.89 -0.45 12.23
C ASN A 100 20.95 -1.24 13.14
N TYR A 101 20.67 -2.46 12.73
CA TYR A 101 19.99 -3.48 13.50
C TYR A 101 20.99 -4.53 13.97
N ALA A 102 20.82 -4.99 15.20
CA ALA A 102 21.61 -6.05 15.81
C ALA A 102 20.72 -6.88 16.75
N LEU A 103 21.30 -7.90 17.39
CA LEU A 103 20.64 -8.60 18.48
C LEU A 103 20.66 -7.77 19.76
N HIS A 104 19.55 -7.77 20.48
CA HIS A 104 19.55 -7.29 21.85
C HIS A 104 20.43 -8.23 22.71
N PRO A 105 21.32 -7.70 23.56
CA PRO A 105 22.19 -8.52 24.40
C PRO A 105 21.41 -9.59 25.17
N GLY A 106 21.83 -10.85 25.04
CA GLY A 106 21.21 -12.00 25.70
C GLY A 106 19.87 -12.48 25.12
N GLN A 107 19.34 -11.85 24.06
CA GLN A 107 17.99 -12.11 23.55
C GLN A 107 18.02 -12.34 22.03
N PRO A 108 18.26 -13.59 21.56
CA PRO A 108 18.48 -13.89 20.15
C PRO A 108 17.26 -13.61 19.25
N ASN A 109 16.05 -13.56 19.79
CA ASN A 109 14.82 -13.23 19.03
C ASN A 109 14.30 -11.82 19.34
N LYS A 110 15.20 -10.90 19.69
CA LYS A 110 14.85 -9.49 19.89
C LYS A 110 15.77 -8.58 19.11
N LEU A 111 15.16 -7.78 18.25
CA LEU A 111 15.85 -6.82 17.40
C LEU A 111 16.22 -5.58 18.22
N ALA A 112 17.50 -5.22 18.21
CA ALA A 112 18.00 -3.96 18.73
C ALA A 112 18.21 -2.98 17.58
N ARG A 113 17.79 -1.73 17.79
CA ARG A 113 17.95 -0.63 16.83
C ARG A 113 18.96 0.37 17.35
N GLN A 114 19.83 0.86 16.46
CA GLN A 114 20.84 1.88 16.76
C GLN A 114 21.02 2.80 15.56
N TYR A 115 21.37 4.06 15.78
CA TYR A 115 21.79 4.96 14.71
C TYR A 115 23.31 4.97 14.57
N TYR A 116 23.81 5.13 13.35
CA TYR A 116 25.22 5.42 13.11
C TYR A 116 25.59 6.78 13.70
N LEU A 117 26.77 6.88 14.31
CA LEU A 117 27.42 8.14 14.69
C LEU A 117 28.58 8.50 13.74
N GLY A 118 29.05 7.51 12.98
CA GLY A 118 30.16 7.56 12.04
C GLY A 118 30.63 6.14 11.70
N PRO A 119 31.72 5.97 10.93
CA PRO A 119 32.25 4.66 10.57
C PRO A 119 32.49 3.77 11.79
N ALA A 120 31.86 2.59 11.81
CA ALA A 120 31.91 1.62 12.91
C ALA A 120 31.53 2.15 14.30
N ARG A 121 30.72 3.20 14.37
CA ARG A 121 30.26 3.80 15.62
C ARG A 121 28.75 3.96 15.58
N TRP A 122 28.10 3.60 16.68
CA TRP A 122 26.65 3.68 16.82
C TRP A 122 26.26 4.32 18.15
N THR A 123 25.01 4.76 18.23
CA THR A 123 24.35 5.07 19.49
C THR A 123 24.25 3.82 20.38
N GLY A 124 23.85 4.01 21.63
CA GLY A 124 23.26 2.92 22.41
C GLY A 124 22.01 2.36 21.73
N ILE A 125 21.52 1.24 22.25
CA ILE A 125 20.24 0.66 21.81
C ILE A 125 19.13 1.68 22.07
N LEU A 126 18.33 1.95 21.05
CA LEU A 126 17.19 2.84 21.17
C LEU A 126 16.05 2.13 21.92
N ASN A 127 15.40 2.87 22.83
CA ASN A 127 14.31 2.37 23.67
C ASN A 127 12.92 2.79 23.19
N ASP A 128 12.83 3.41 22.00
CA ASP A 128 11.56 3.79 21.41
C ASP A 128 10.83 2.56 20.83
N PRO A 129 9.49 2.52 20.88
CA PRO A 129 8.72 1.43 20.32
C PRO A 129 9.09 1.15 18.85
N SER A 130 9.11 -0.13 18.49
CA SER A 130 9.38 -0.59 17.13
C SER A 130 8.44 -1.74 16.81
N SER A 131 7.89 -1.74 15.61
CA SER A 131 7.16 -2.88 15.04
C SER A 131 8.06 -3.82 14.25
N SER A 132 9.37 -3.57 14.27
CA SER A 132 10.37 -4.42 13.63
C SER A 132 10.78 -5.57 14.55
N GLU A 133 10.93 -6.75 13.97
CA GLU A 133 11.11 -8.01 14.69
C GLU A 133 12.19 -8.86 14.00
N VAL A 134 12.79 -9.78 14.76
CA VAL A 134 13.72 -10.79 14.24
C VAL A 134 13.49 -12.12 14.93
N VAL A 135 13.57 -13.19 14.14
CA VAL A 135 13.54 -14.57 14.63
C VAL A 135 14.75 -15.32 14.07
N GLN A 136 15.46 -16.01 14.95
CA GLN A 136 16.43 -17.02 14.58
C GLN A 136 15.70 -18.35 14.33
N GLU A 137 16.01 -18.99 13.21
CA GLU A 137 15.62 -20.35 12.91
C GLU A 137 16.87 -21.22 12.71
N PHE A 138 16.78 -22.50 13.08
CA PHE A 138 17.74 -23.51 12.70
C PHE A 138 16.99 -24.63 11.96
N GLY A 139 17.10 -24.65 10.64
CA GLY A 139 16.21 -25.43 9.78
C GLY A 139 16.74 -25.55 8.36
N SER A 140 15.98 -26.24 7.50
CA SER A 140 16.28 -26.37 6.08
C SER A 140 15.66 -25.24 5.27
N SER A 141 16.14 -25.06 4.04
CA SER A 141 15.64 -24.08 3.09
C SER A 141 15.62 -24.65 1.67
N GLU A 142 15.13 -23.88 0.70
CA GLU A 142 15.24 -24.23 -0.71
C GLU A 142 16.71 -24.28 -1.18
N ALA A 143 17.60 -23.50 -0.57
CA ALA A 143 19.01 -23.46 -0.91
C ALA A 143 19.81 -24.64 -0.34
N SER A 144 19.34 -25.24 0.76
CA SER A 144 19.98 -26.41 1.38
C SER A 144 19.00 -27.24 2.20
N SER A 145 18.98 -28.55 1.95
CA SER A 145 18.22 -29.51 2.75
C SER A 145 18.83 -29.80 4.13
N ALA A 146 20.11 -29.48 4.32
CA ALA A 146 20.77 -29.63 5.63
C ALA A 146 20.36 -28.49 6.55
N SER A 147 20.09 -28.77 7.83
CA SER A 147 19.74 -27.74 8.80
C SER A 147 20.89 -26.75 9.00
N HIS A 148 20.58 -25.46 8.93
CA HIS A 148 21.52 -24.36 9.08
C HIS A 148 20.82 -23.15 9.70
N ARG A 149 21.60 -22.13 10.07
CA ARG A 149 21.08 -20.91 10.69
C ARG A 149 20.43 -19.99 9.66
N ILE A 150 19.26 -19.48 10.02
CA ILE A 150 18.49 -18.51 9.24
C ILE A 150 18.07 -17.38 10.17
N TRP A 151 18.29 -16.14 9.74
CA TRP A 151 17.76 -14.95 10.41
C TRP A 151 16.61 -14.36 9.59
N LYS A 152 15.40 -14.33 10.15
CA LYS A 152 14.21 -13.76 9.51
C LYS A 152 13.86 -12.44 10.16
N PHE A 153 13.64 -11.43 9.35
CA PHE A 153 13.39 -10.06 9.76
C PHE A 153 12.04 -9.59 9.25
N LYS A 154 11.38 -8.79 10.08
CA LYS A 154 10.26 -7.93 9.70
C LYS A 154 10.69 -6.52 10.05
N ILE A 155 10.91 -5.65 9.06
CA ILE A 155 11.44 -4.30 9.23
C ILE A 155 10.39 -3.29 8.81
N ASP A 156 9.96 -2.41 9.72
CA ASP A 156 9.00 -1.33 9.41
C ASP A 156 9.61 -0.37 8.36
N LEU A 157 8.90 -0.18 7.25
CA LEU A 157 9.35 0.67 6.15
C LEU A 157 9.61 2.12 6.58
N LYS A 158 8.91 2.62 7.60
CA LYS A 158 9.14 3.97 8.15
C LYS A 158 10.52 4.08 8.79
N GLU A 159 10.99 3.02 9.43
CA GLU A 159 12.31 3.01 10.09
C GLU A 159 13.44 3.11 9.08
N ILE A 160 13.27 2.54 7.89
CA ILE A 160 14.24 2.64 6.79
C ILE A 160 13.91 3.78 5.80
N ASN A 161 12.98 4.66 6.16
CA ASN A 161 12.57 5.84 5.38
C ASN A 161 12.08 5.51 3.96
N ILE A 162 11.29 4.45 3.83
CA ILE A 162 10.68 4.04 2.56
C ILE A 162 9.19 4.38 2.53
N ALA A 163 8.79 5.11 1.49
CA ALA A 163 7.41 5.33 1.12
C ALA A 163 7.12 4.68 -0.25
N LEU A 164 6.19 3.74 -0.28
CA LEU A 164 5.80 3.03 -1.52
C LEU A 164 4.96 3.90 -2.47
N SER A 165 4.34 4.95 -1.94
CA SER A 165 3.45 5.89 -2.65
C SER A 165 4.20 6.89 -3.55
N TRP A 166 5.52 6.95 -3.51
CA TRP A 166 6.31 7.95 -4.26
C TRP A 166 6.16 7.77 -5.78
N PRO A 167 5.61 8.74 -6.54
CA PRO A 167 5.23 8.53 -7.93
C PRO A 167 6.39 8.63 -8.94
N LEU A 168 7.54 9.17 -8.55
CA LEU A 168 8.62 9.54 -9.48
C LEU A 168 9.81 8.56 -9.50
N SER A 169 9.87 7.59 -8.60
CA SER A 169 10.92 6.57 -8.59
C SER A 169 10.46 5.31 -7.85
N PRO A 170 11.03 4.12 -8.13
CA PRO A 170 10.79 2.95 -7.30
C PRO A 170 11.25 3.23 -5.85
N PRO A 171 10.54 2.71 -4.84
CA PRO A 171 11.03 2.73 -3.47
C PRO A 171 12.25 1.81 -3.37
N TYR A 172 13.37 2.35 -2.90
CA TYR A 172 14.59 1.58 -2.68
C TYR A 172 15.37 2.15 -1.51
N SER A 173 16.18 1.31 -0.89
CA SER A 173 17.24 1.69 0.06
C SER A 173 18.54 1.01 -0.33
N TYR A 174 19.64 1.39 0.31
CA TYR A 174 20.88 0.62 0.25
C TYR A 174 21.09 -0.11 1.57
N PHE A 175 21.45 -1.38 1.48
CA PHE A 175 21.63 -2.25 2.64
C PHE A 175 22.97 -2.99 2.61
N GLY A 176 23.37 -3.43 3.79
CA GLY A 176 24.52 -4.27 4.02
C GLY A 176 24.34 -5.03 5.33
N PHE A 177 24.98 -6.18 5.45
CA PHE A 177 24.87 -7.00 6.64
C PHE A 177 26.16 -7.73 6.98
N ARG A 178 26.25 -8.12 8.24
CA ARG A 178 27.23 -9.05 8.79
C ARG A 178 26.51 -10.28 9.28
N VAL A 179 27.10 -11.45 9.09
CA VAL A 179 26.77 -12.66 9.86
C VAL A 179 28.02 -13.20 10.54
N LYS A 180 27.86 -13.65 11.77
CA LYS A 180 28.90 -14.31 12.55
C LYS A 180 28.34 -15.61 13.13
N SER A 181 29.11 -16.68 12.96
CA SER A 181 28.91 -17.96 13.62
C SER A 181 30.15 -18.34 14.43
N THR A 182 29.92 -19.02 15.55
CA THR A 182 30.92 -19.60 16.41
C THR A 182 31.24 -21.02 15.99
N ARG A 183 30.27 -21.81 15.50
CA ARG A 183 30.49 -23.14 14.96
C ARG A 183 29.59 -23.38 13.72
N PRO A 184 30.16 -23.51 12.51
CA PRO A 184 31.57 -23.30 12.19
C PRO A 184 32.00 -21.84 12.39
N GLY A 185 33.22 -21.63 12.87
CA GLY A 185 33.71 -20.29 13.18
C GLY A 185 33.88 -19.42 11.94
N PHE A 186 33.10 -18.34 11.80
CA PHE A 186 33.31 -17.35 10.76
C PHE A 186 32.73 -15.96 11.08
N THR A 187 33.15 -14.97 10.31
CA THR A 187 32.49 -13.66 10.18
C THR A 187 32.47 -13.28 8.72
N THR A 188 31.35 -12.76 8.23
CA THR A 188 31.21 -12.37 6.83
C THR A 188 30.40 -11.10 6.72
N ASP A 189 31.00 -10.12 6.06
CA ASP A 189 30.39 -8.84 5.71
C ASP A 189 29.96 -8.86 4.25
N PHE A 190 28.75 -8.40 4.00
CA PHE A 190 28.21 -8.28 2.66
C PHE A 190 27.46 -6.94 2.51
N PRO A 191 27.97 -6.02 1.67
CA PRO A 191 29.29 -6.01 1.04
C PRO A 191 30.41 -5.86 2.09
N GLY A 192 31.64 -6.26 1.75
CA GLY A 192 32.78 -6.18 2.67
C GLY A 192 32.96 -4.77 3.25
N ASN A 193 33.17 -4.68 4.58
CA ASN A 193 33.32 -3.43 5.34
C ASN A 193 32.15 -2.44 5.26
N PHE A 194 30.92 -2.89 4.96
CA PHE A 194 29.75 -2.00 4.83
C PHE A 194 29.54 -1.06 6.03
N PHE A 195 29.82 -1.50 7.26
CA PHE A 195 29.65 -0.71 8.48
C PHE A 195 30.68 0.41 8.67
N LYS A 196 31.70 0.48 7.81
CA LYS A 196 32.71 1.56 7.77
C LYS A 196 32.55 2.46 6.54
N ASP A 197 31.97 1.95 5.47
CA ASP A 197 31.84 2.65 4.19
C ASP A 197 30.58 2.21 3.44
N PHE A 198 29.67 3.16 3.21
CA PHE A 198 28.40 2.91 2.54
C PHE A 198 28.49 2.91 1.01
N LYS A 199 29.63 3.29 0.43
CA LYS A 199 29.80 3.37 -1.03
C LYS A 199 29.44 2.08 -1.76
N LYS A 200 29.70 0.93 -1.13
CA LYS A 200 29.51 -0.39 -1.73
C LYS A 200 28.16 -1.04 -1.41
N LEU A 201 27.32 -0.44 -0.55
CA LEU A 201 26.03 -1.01 -0.15
C LEU A 201 25.22 -1.47 -1.37
N ARG A 202 24.51 -2.59 -1.18
CA ARG A 202 23.67 -3.19 -2.21
C ARG A 202 22.34 -2.47 -2.23
N GLN A 203 21.84 -2.20 -3.43
CA GLN A 203 20.50 -1.64 -3.55
C GLN A 203 19.48 -2.74 -3.32
N ILE A 204 18.49 -2.46 -2.48
CA ILE A 204 17.26 -3.23 -2.41
C ILE A 204 16.12 -2.38 -2.98
N ILE A 205 15.44 -2.90 -3.99
CA ILE A 205 14.29 -2.25 -4.63
C ILE A 205 13.04 -2.97 -4.11
N LEU A 206 12.14 -2.22 -3.50
CA LEU A 206 10.92 -2.76 -2.93
C LEU A 206 9.83 -2.93 -3.99
N SER A 207 9.08 -4.02 -3.87
CA SER A 207 7.85 -4.17 -4.64
C SER A 207 6.87 -3.07 -4.22
N ARG A 208 6.27 -2.41 -5.19
CA ARG A 208 5.37 -1.28 -4.94
C ARG A 208 3.93 -1.68 -4.70
N LYS A 209 3.57 -2.92 -5.01
CA LYS A 209 2.16 -3.30 -5.11
C LYS A 209 1.94 -4.77 -4.78
N PRO A 210 0.77 -5.10 -4.20
CA PRO A 210 0.22 -6.43 -4.29
C PRO A 210 0.04 -6.87 -5.73
N GLY A 211 0.31 -8.14 -5.99
CA GLY A 211 -0.29 -8.84 -7.12
C GLY A 211 -1.68 -9.32 -6.70
N ILE A 212 -2.61 -9.40 -7.65
CA ILE A 212 -3.85 -10.14 -7.43
C ILE A 212 -3.46 -11.62 -7.30
N PRO A 213 -3.82 -12.33 -6.23
CA PRO A 213 -3.49 -13.74 -6.11
C PRO A 213 -4.10 -14.51 -7.28
N ASP A 214 -3.33 -15.37 -7.95
CA ASP A 214 -3.77 -16.09 -9.14
C ASP A 214 -5.07 -16.87 -8.92
N LYS A 215 -5.28 -17.41 -7.69
CA LYS A 215 -6.50 -18.12 -7.30
C LYS A 215 -7.76 -17.23 -7.21
N LEU A 216 -7.59 -15.93 -7.02
CA LEU A 216 -8.66 -14.93 -6.94
C LEU A 216 -8.79 -14.13 -8.24
N ALA A 217 -7.77 -14.17 -9.10
CA ALA A 217 -7.81 -13.51 -10.39
C ALA A 217 -8.91 -14.12 -11.28
N GLY A 218 -9.57 -13.30 -12.08
CA GLY A 218 -10.42 -13.83 -13.15
C GLY A 218 -9.62 -14.52 -14.26
N PRO A 219 -10.28 -15.20 -15.21
CA PRO A 219 -9.60 -15.98 -16.25
C PRO A 219 -8.67 -15.14 -17.14
N LEU A 220 -9.07 -13.92 -17.50
CA LEU A 220 -8.28 -13.00 -18.33
C LEU A 220 -8.18 -11.62 -17.68
N ILE A 221 -9.30 -11.07 -17.22
CA ILE A 221 -9.30 -9.88 -16.37
C ILE A 221 -9.01 -10.37 -14.94
N GLY A 222 -7.84 -10.04 -14.42
CA GLY A 222 -7.45 -10.36 -13.06
C GLY A 222 -8.30 -9.61 -12.03
N GLY A 223 -8.57 -8.33 -12.29
CA GLY A 223 -9.39 -7.49 -11.42
C GLY A 223 -9.34 -6.00 -11.76
N ILE A 224 -9.82 -5.17 -10.83
CA ILE A 224 -9.81 -3.70 -10.92
C ILE A 224 -8.94 -3.16 -9.78
N GLY A 225 -7.82 -2.53 -10.14
CA GLY A 225 -6.75 -2.22 -9.20
C GLY A 225 -6.25 -3.51 -8.54
N LEU A 226 -6.41 -3.63 -7.23
CA LEU A 226 -6.04 -4.81 -6.45
C LEU A 226 -7.24 -5.65 -6.04
N ILE A 227 -8.46 -5.24 -6.38
CA ILE A 227 -9.67 -5.99 -6.09
C ILE A 227 -9.79 -7.10 -7.13
N PRO A 228 -9.70 -8.39 -6.72
CA PRO A 228 -9.80 -9.50 -7.66
C PRO A 228 -11.16 -9.53 -8.34
N LYS A 229 -11.23 -10.01 -9.59
CA LYS A 229 -12.50 -10.13 -10.32
C LYS A 229 -13.51 -11.00 -9.57
N THR A 230 -13.05 -12.06 -8.88
CA THR A 230 -13.93 -12.95 -8.09
C THR A 230 -14.57 -12.27 -6.88
N ASN A 231 -13.98 -11.17 -6.41
CA ASN A 231 -14.50 -10.33 -5.32
C ASN A 231 -15.44 -9.22 -5.81
N ILE A 232 -15.73 -9.18 -7.12
CA ILE A 232 -16.71 -8.27 -7.71
C ILE A 232 -17.98 -9.06 -7.98
N ASN A 233 -19.08 -8.68 -7.34
CA ASN A 233 -20.38 -9.28 -7.57
C ASN A 233 -20.84 -8.92 -8.99
N GLN A 234 -20.92 -9.90 -9.89
CA GLN A 234 -21.22 -9.62 -11.30
C GLN A 234 -22.67 -9.17 -11.54
N SER A 235 -23.58 -9.37 -10.58
CA SER A 235 -24.97 -8.91 -10.68
C SER A 235 -25.14 -7.46 -10.23
N THR A 236 -24.37 -7.01 -9.23
CA THR A 236 -24.46 -5.64 -8.70
C THR A 236 -23.33 -4.73 -9.18
N GLY A 237 -22.19 -5.29 -9.59
CA GLY A 237 -20.97 -4.56 -9.93
C GLY A 237 -20.16 -4.07 -8.71
N SER A 238 -20.61 -4.34 -7.49
CA SER A 238 -19.95 -3.91 -6.25
C SER A 238 -18.83 -4.86 -5.83
N ALA A 239 -17.83 -4.33 -5.12
CA ALA A 239 -16.70 -5.08 -4.60
C ALA A 239 -16.85 -5.43 -3.11
N THR A 240 -16.53 -6.68 -2.76
CA THR A 240 -16.38 -7.15 -1.37
C THR A 240 -15.15 -8.06 -1.27
N THR A 241 -14.19 -7.69 -0.43
CA THR A 241 -12.97 -8.48 -0.19
C THR A 241 -12.96 -9.04 1.23
N ASP A 242 -12.22 -10.11 1.47
CA ASP A 242 -12.10 -10.70 2.82
C ASP A 242 -11.42 -9.74 3.80
N GLU A 243 -11.71 -9.87 5.09
CA GLU A 243 -11.14 -9.00 6.14
C GLU A 243 -9.60 -9.10 6.20
N GLY A 244 -9.05 -10.29 5.91
CA GLY A 244 -7.60 -10.53 5.82
C GLY A 244 -6.98 -10.18 4.46
N TYR A 245 -7.75 -9.66 3.49
CA TYR A 245 -7.20 -9.20 2.22
C TYR A 245 -6.47 -7.86 2.38
N TYR A 246 -5.62 -7.50 1.41
CA TYR A 246 -4.80 -6.27 1.44
C TYR A 246 -5.56 -5.02 1.93
N LYS A 247 -6.80 -4.87 1.46
CA LYS A 247 -7.76 -3.91 1.98
C LYS A 247 -9.12 -4.58 2.01
N HIS A 248 -9.81 -4.46 3.14
CA HIS A 248 -11.19 -4.90 3.30
C HIS A 248 -12.16 -3.87 2.69
N PHE A 249 -12.89 -4.30 1.66
CA PHE A 249 -13.97 -3.57 1.02
C PHE A 249 -15.29 -4.29 1.28
N GLU A 250 -16.36 -3.54 1.45
CA GLU A 250 -17.69 -4.10 1.71
C GLU A 250 -18.72 -3.42 0.81
N ASN A 251 -19.27 -4.14 -0.17
CA ASN A 251 -20.28 -3.64 -1.10
C ASN A 251 -19.89 -2.27 -1.72
N ALA A 252 -18.63 -2.09 -2.08
CA ALA A 252 -18.09 -0.81 -2.53
C ALA A 252 -18.36 -0.58 -4.03
N ALA A 253 -18.78 0.63 -4.37
CA ALA A 253 -18.82 1.11 -5.75
C ALA A 253 -17.41 1.44 -6.26
N PHE A 254 -17.22 1.57 -7.56
CA PHE A 254 -15.98 1.99 -8.20
C PHE A 254 -16.02 3.46 -8.64
N GLY A 255 -14.89 4.17 -8.55
CA GLY A 255 -14.81 5.57 -8.94
C GLY A 255 -13.38 6.08 -9.11
N GLY A 256 -13.23 7.34 -9.52
CA GLY A 256 -11.95 8.00 -9.74
C GLY A 256 -11.23 7.49 -11.00
N THR A 257 -9.97 7.12 -10.86
CA THR A 257 -9.18 6.51 -11.95
C THR A 257 -9.02 5.03 -11.70
N LEU A 258 -9.54 4.22 -12.62
CA LEU A 258 -9.53 2.76 -12.51
C LEU A 258 -8.43 2.15 -13.36
N ASN A 259 -7.84 1.06 -12.85
CA ASN A 259 -6.87 0.24 -13.55
C ASN A 259 -7.46 -1.16 -13.79
N VAL A 260 -7.63 -1.56 -15.04
CA VAL A 260 -8.02 -2.94 -15.38
C VAL A 260 -6.75 -3.76 -15.45
N ILE A 261 -6.61 -4.73 -14.54
CA ILE A 261 -5.42 -5.60 -14.44
C ILE A 261 -5.75 -6.94 -15.06
N GLY A 262 -4.89 -7.44 -15.93
CA GLY A 262 -4.99 -8.77 -16.52
C GLY A 262 -4.44 -9.86 -15.62
N ASN A 263 -4.88 -11.10 -15.85
CA ASN A 263 -4.31 -12.28 -15.22
C ASN A 263 -2.98 -12.62 -15.90
N ARG A 264 -1.87 -12.40 -15.19
CA ARG A 264 -0.51 -12.59 -15.71
C ARG A 264 -0.31 -13.94 -16.40
N THR A 265 -0.66 -15.02 -15.71
CA THR A 265 -0.49 -16.39 -16.22
C THR A 265 -1.22 -16.56 -17.55
N LYS A 266 -2.43 -15.99 -17.67
CA LYS A 266 -3.17 -16.06 -18.94
C LYS A 266 -2.62 -15.12 -20.01
N LEU A 267 -2.21 -13.91 -19.64
CA LEU A 267 -1.58 -12.98 -20.58
C LEU A 267 -0.29 -13.56 -21.16
N GLN A 268 0.51 -14.25 -20.34
CA GLN A 268 1.73 -14.92 -20.79
C GLN A 268 1.43 -16.03 -21.80
N GLN A 269 0.44 -16.89 -21.51
CA GLN A 269 -0.02 -17.91 -22.47
C GLN A 269 -0.47 -17.30 -23.80
N LEU A 270 -1.25 -16.21 -23.76
CA LEU A 270 -1.71 -15.53 -24.97
C LEU A 270 -0.54 -14.91 -25.75
N TRP A 271 0.42 -14.33 -25.04
CA TRP A 271 1.63 -13.78 -25.64
C TRP A 271 2.46 -14.87 -26.34
N GLU A 272 2.68 -16.01 -25.70
CA GLU A 272 3.40 -17.15 -26.28
C GLU A 272 2.65 -17.72 -27.51
N GLN A 273 1.32 -17.69 -27.50
CA GLN A 273 0.48 -18.10 -28.63
C GLN A 273 0.42 -17.10 -29.79
N GLY A 274 1.05 -15.93 -29.66
CA GLY A 274 1.16 -14.91 -30.71
C GLY A 274 0.09 -13.81 -30.64
N ALA A 275 -0.67 -13.69 -29.56
CA ALA A 275 -1.52 -12.52 -29.35
C ALA A 275 -0.64 -11.28 -29.10
N ARG A 276 -0.90 -10.20 -29.84
CA ARG A 276 -0.05 -8.97 -29.77
C ARG A 276 -0.84 -7.69 -29.58
N LYS A 277 -2.16 -7.75 -29.70
CA LYS A 277 -3.02 -6.57 -29.55
C LYS A 277 -4.34 -6.94 -28.90
N TYR A 278 -4.98 -5.96 -28.30
CA TYR A 278 -6.29 -6.12 -27.69
C TYR A 278 -7.14 -4.86 -27.89
N ARG A 279 -8.44 -4.98 -27.64
CA ARG A 279 -9.38 -3.86 -27.54
C ARG A 279 -10.05 -3.89 -26.18
N VAL A 280 -10.41 -2.72 -25.69
CA VAL A 280 -11.25 -2.58 -24.51
C VAL A 280 -12.53 -1.86 -24.91
N LEU A 281 -13.66 -2.44 -24.52
CA LEU A 281 -14.99 -1.86 -24.69
C LEU A 281 -15.59 -1.56 -23.33
N ILE A 282 -16.49 -0.59 -23.28
CA ILE A 282 -17.32 -0.29 -22.13
C ILE A 282 -18.77 -0.20 -22.59
N ASP A 283 -19.63 -0.94 -21.91
CA ASP A 283 -21.08 -0.85 -22.08
C ASP A 283 -21.61 0.03 -20.95
N PRO A 284 -22.24 1.18 -21.25
CA PRO A 284 -22.87 2.00 -20.24
C PRO A 284 -24.10 1.30 -19.63
N PRO A 285 -24.62 1.77 -18.48
CA PRO A 285 -25.83 1.23 -17.86
C PRO A 285 -27.03 1.26 -18.82
N THR A 286 -27.06 2.25 -19.70
CA THR A 286 -28.02 2.38 -20.78
C THR A 286 -27.30 2.77 -22.06
N GLY A 287 -27.54 2.04 -23.16
CA GLY A 287 -26.96 2.33 -24.47
C GLY A 287 -26.07 1.21 -25.03
N PRO A 288 -25.53 1.38 -26.25
CA PRO A 288 -24.70 0.38 -26.90
C PRO A 288 -23.27 0.37 -26.37
N ALA A 289 -22.59 -0.77 -26.53
CA ALA A 289 -21.16 -0.91 -26.27
C ALA A 289 -20.31 0.11 -27.05
N GLN A 290 -19.34 0.72 -26.38
CA GLN A 290 -18.43 1.72 -26.95
C GLN A 290 -16.98 1.30 -26.77
N LYS A 291 -16.07 1.84 -27.58
CA LYS A 291 -14.63 1.65 -27.36
C LYS A 291 -14.18 2.46 -26.15
N LEU A 292 -13.54 1.82 -25.18
CA LEU A 292 -12.90 2.52 -24.07
C LEU A 292 -11.49 2.95 -24.49
N LEU A 293 -11.39 4.20 -24.95
CA LEU A 293 -10.14 4.80 -25.39
C LEU A 293 -9.56 5.66 -24.27
N SER A 294 -8.34 5.35 -23.85
CA SER A 294 -7.60 6.10 -22.84
C SER A 294 -6.10 6.02 -23.11
N ASN A 295 -5.37 7.07 -22.73
CA ASN A 295 -3.92 7.10 -22.78
C ASN A 295 -3.40 7.13 -21.34
N TRP A 296 -2.36 6.37 -21.07
CA TRP A 296 -1.72 6.35 -19.76
C TRP A 296 -0.22 6.15 -19.91
N SER A 297 0.50 6.33 -18.81
CA SER A 297 1.91 5.97 -18.74
C SER A 297 2.16 5.00 -17.61
N ASN A 298 3.15 4.14 -17.79
CA ASN A 298 3.59 3.16 -16.81
C ASN A 298 5.11 3.12 -16.83
N TYR A 299 5.74 2.81 -15.70
CA TYR A 299 7.19 2.74 -15.65
C TYR A 299 7.65 1.31 -15.97
N ARG A 300 8.50 1.16 -16.99
CA ARG A 300 9.14 -0.10 -17.37
C ARG A 300 10.50 -0.25 -16.71
N TRP A 301 10.81 -1.43 -16.17
CA TRP A 301 12.16 -1.75 -15.73
C TRP A 301 13.07 -2.02 -16.93
N ASN A 302 14.22 -1.32 -16.99
CA ASN A 302 15.21 -1.49 -18.07
C ASN A 302 16.45 -2.31 -17.66
N GLY A 303 16.45 -2.90 -16.47
CA GLY A 303 17.60 -3.62 -15.91
C GLY A 303 18.36 -2.84 -14.83
N SER A 304 18.26 -1.51 -14.81
CA SER A 304 18.93 -0.64 -13.83
C SER A 304 18.02 0.40 -13.19
N SER A 305 16.97 0.82 -13.89
CA SER A 305 16.05 1.87 -13.47
C SER A 305 14.66 1.66 -14.08
N TYR A 306 13.67 2.35 -13.53
CA TYR A 306 12.34 2.46 -14.10
C TYR A 306 12.28 3.66 -15.05
N VAL A 307 11.91 3.42 -16.31
CA VAL A 307 11.76 4.45 -17.34
C VAL A 307 10.29 4.59 -17.72
N LEU A 308 9.82 5.82 -17.94
CA LEU A 308 8.43 6.08 -18.29
C LEU A 308 8.14 5.61 -19.72
N GLU A 309 7.04 4.87 -19.90
CA GLU A 309 6.54 4.41 -21.19
C GLU A 309 5.06 4.76 -21.33
N THR A 310 4.66 5.25 -22.50
CA THR A 310 3.29 5.72 -22.76
C THR A 310 2.53 4.72 -23.62
N PHE A 311 1.27 4.50 -23.25
CA PHE A 311 0.35 3.58 -23.89
C PHE A 311 -0.82 4.37 -24.47
N SER A 312 -1.19 4.05 -25.70
CA SER A 312 -2.32 4.66 -26.40
C SER A 312 -2.93 3.66 -27.37
N ALA A 313 -4.21 3.87 -27.69
CA ALA A 313 -4.88 3.10 -28.73
C ALA A 313 -4.48 3.59 -30.12
N SER A 314 -4.32 2.67 -31.06
CA SER A 314 -4.29 2.98 -32.49
C SER A 314 -5.61 3.64 -32.95
N ALA A 315 -5.61 4.24 -34.15
CA ALA A 315 -6.82 4.82 -34.76
C ALA A 315 -8.00 3.83 -34.88
N LEU A 316 -7.71 2.53 -34.97
CA LEU A 316 -8.73 1.48 -35.02
C LEU A 316 -9.21 1.02 -33.62
N GLY A 317 -8.66 1.59 -32.55
CA GLY A 317 -8.97 1.30 -31.15
C GLY A 317 -8.26 0.08 -30.58
N TYR A 318 -7.16 -0.38 -31.19
CA TYR A 318 -6.34 -1.46 -30.64
C TYR A 318 -5.20 -0.91 -29.78
N TYR A 319 -4.98 -1.53 -28.63
CA TYR A 319 -3.77 -1.39 -27.83
C TYR A 319 -2.79 -2.51 -28.16
N GLN A 320 -1.50 -2.21 -28.05
CA GLN A 320 -0.46 -3.22 -28.12
C GLN A 320 -0.40 -3.96 -26.78
N LEU A 321 -0.44 -5.29 -26.82
CA LEU A 321 -0.14 -6.10 -25.64
C LEU A 321 1.34 -5.91 -25.31
N ALA A 322 1.66 -5.53 -24.08
CA ALA A 322 3.04 -5.55 -23.61
C ALA A 322 3.47 -6.99 -23.38
N ASN A 323 4.77 -7.29 -23.56
CA ASN A 323 5.31 -8.60 -23.18
C ASN A 323 5.14 -8.79 -21.66
N PRO A 324 4.39 -9.79 -21.18
CA PRO A 324 4.17 -10.00 -19.74
C PRO A 324 5.45 -10.32 -18.96
N ALA A 325 6.53 -10.74 -19.63
CA ALA A 325 7.84 -10.93 -19.01
C ALA A 325 8.57 -9.62 -18.69
N ILE A 326 8.09 -8.48 -19.21
CA ILE A 326 8.63 -7.16 -18.89
C ILE A 326 7.99 -6.67 -17.59
N ASP A 327 8.84 -6.25 -16.68
CA ASP A 327 8.47 -5.72 -15.37
C ASP A 327 8.02 -4.26 -15.47
N TYR A 328 6.83 -3.98 -14.95
CA TYR A 328 6.22 -2.65 -14.94
C TYR A 328 5.78 -2.24 -13.54
N SER A 329 5.80 -0.94 -13.25
CA SER A 329 5.32 -0.45 -11.94
C SER A 329 3.87 -0.83 -11.64
N ILE A 330 3.05 -0.95 -12.69
CA ILE A 330 1.75 -1.62 -12.65
C ILE A 330 1.79 -2.74 -13.68
N ASP A 331 2.27 -3.91 -13.29
CA ASP A 331 2.20 -5.10 -14.14
C ASP A 331 0.78 -5.42 -14.63
N ASP A 332 0.75 -6.02 -15.82
CA ASP A 332 -0.44 -6.59 -16.44
C ASP A 332 -1.57 -5.56 -16.63
N LEU A 333 -1.24 -4.26 -16.60
CA LEU A 333 -2.17 -3.17 -16.82
C LEU A 333 -2.69 -3.20 -18.27
N LEU A 334 -3.97 -3.48 -18.42
CA LEU A 334 -4.66 -3.51 -19.71
C LEU A 334 -5.20 -2.14 -20.08
N ILE A 335 -5.72 -1.37 -19.11
CA ILE A 335 -6.12 0.01 -19.36
C ILE A 335 -6.20 0.77 -18.03
N GLN A 336 -5.84 2.05 -18.08
CA GLN A 336 -6.13 3.01 -17.02
C GLN A 336 -7.05 4.10 -17.58
N PHE A 337 -8.13 4.41 -16.88
CA PHE A 337 -9.09 5.41 -17.35
C PHE A 337 -9.81 6.12 -16.19
N PRO A 338 -10.09 7.43 -16.32
CA PRO A 338 -10.92 8.15 -15.37
C PRO A 338 -12.40 7.82 -15.58
N THR A 339 -13.17 7.73 -14.50
CA THR A 339 -14.62 7.47 -14.56
C THR A 339 -15.46 8.71 -14.29
N ILE A 340 -14.84 9.86 -14.03
CA ILE A 340 -15.54 11.10 -13.63
C ILE A 340 -16.63 11.57 -14.61
N ALA A 341 -16.49 11.23 -15.89
CA ALA A 341 -17.47 11.58 -16.94
C ALA A 341 -18.53 10.49 -17.16
N LEU A 342 -18.47 9.37 -16.42
CA LEU A 342 -19.40 8.26 -16.54
C LEU A 342 -20.56 8.44 -15.56
N LEU A 343 -21.77 8.18 -16.04
CA LEU A 343 -22.97 8.16 -15.21
C LEU A 343 -22.92 7.02 -14.20
N PRO A 344 -23.52 7.18 -13.01
CA PRO A 344 -23.63 6.10 -12.05
C PRO A 344 -24.40 4.90 -12.61
N GLY A 345 -24.03 3.72 -12.15
CA GLY A 345 -24.70 2.47 -12.50
C GLY A 345 -23.72 1.36 -12.90
N ILE A 346 -24.26 0.23 -13.35
CA ILE A 346 -23.46 -0.92 -13.76
C ILE A 346 -22.93 -0.69 -15.17
N HIS A 347 -21.62 -0.63 -15.31
CA HIS A 347 -20.92 -0.67 -16.59
C HIS A 347 -20.29 -2.04 -16.79
N LYS A 348 -20.28 -2.53 -18.04
CA LYS A 348 -19.57 -3.77 -18.40
C LYS A 348 -18.31 -3.43 -19.16
N ILE A 349 -17.14 -3.80 -18.63
CA ILE A 349 -15.88 -3.71 -19.34
C ILE A 349 -15.64 -5.02 -20.06
N THR A 350 -15.35 -4.96 -21.36
CA THR A 350 -14.99 -6.13 -22.18
C THR A 350 -13.58 -5.98 -22.72
N VAL A 351 -12.72 -6.98 -22.54
CA VAL A 351 -11.39 -7.03 -23.13
C VAL A 351 -11.34 -8.14 -24.17
N ILE A 352 -10.90 -7.81 -25.38
CA ILE A 352 -10.82 -8.74 -26.52
C ILE A 352 -9.37 -8.79 -27.03
N PHE A 353 -8.72 -9.94 -26.92
CA PHE A 353 -7.36 -10.17 -27.39
C PHE A 353 -7.36 -10.73 -28.81
N TYR A 354 -6.33 -10.39 -29.60
CA TYR A 354 -6.22 -10.78 -30.99
C TYR A 354 -4.86 -11.39 -31.33
N LYS A 355 -4.90 -12.47 -32.12
CA LYS A 355 -3.77 -13.05 -32.85
C LYS A 355 -3.95 -12.72 -34.33
N GLY A 356 -3.14 -11.82 -34.86
CA GLY A 356 -3.35 -11.28 -36.20
C GLY A 356 -4.68 -10.52 -36.32
N ARG A 357 -5.65 -11.07 -37.06
CA ARG A 357 -7.01 -10.51 -37.19
C ARG A 357 -8.07 -11.30 -36.42
N THR A 358 -7.72 -12.47 -35.89
CA THR A 358 -8.65 -13.37 -35.22
C THR A 358 -8.70 -13.06 -33.73
N VAL A 359 -9.89 -13.15 -33.13
CA VAL A 359 -10.07 -13.09 -31.68
C VAL A 359 -9.41 -14.32 -31.06
N ALA A 360 -8.43 -14.08 -30.19
CA ALA A 360 -7.74 -15.13 -29.45
C ALA A 360 -8.43 -15.43 -28.11
N ALA A 361 -8.97 -14.39 -27.45
CA ALA A 361 -9.68 -14.54 -26.19
C ALA A 361 -10.57 -13.32 -25.91
N THR A 362 -11.61 -13.49 -25.10
CA THR A 362 -12.50 -12.42 -24.65
C THR A 362 -12.88 -12.64 -23.20
N ASP A 363 -12.96 -11.57 -22.43
CA ASP A 363 -13.48 -11.59 -21.06
C ASP A 363 -14.18 -10.30 -20.68
N THR A 364 -15.07 -10.37 -19.71
CA THR A 364 -15.91 -9.26 -19.25
C THR A 364 -15.92 -9.14 -17.75
N VAL A 365 -16.11 -7.92 -17.23
CA VAL A 365 -16.38 -7.65 -15.82
C VAL A 365 -17.44 -6.56 -15.69
N ASN A 366 -18.43 -6.77 -14.83
CA ASN A 366 -19.40 -5.74 -14.47
C ASN A 366 -18.89 -4.97 -13.26
N ILE A 367 -18.94 -3.63 -13.32
CA ILE A 367 -18.56 -2.73 -12.23
C ILE A 367 -19.64 -1.68 -12.01
N TYR A 368 -20.01 -1.42 -10.75
CA TYR A 368 -20.90 -0.32 -10.41
C TYR A 368 -20.06 0.94 -10.26
N ILE A 369 -20.27 1.92 -11.13
CA ILE A 369 -19.55 3.19 -11.06
C ILE A 369 -20.38 4.19 -10.25
N ASP A 370 -19.73 4.92 -9.34
CA ASP A 370 -20.29 6.08 -8.66
C ASP A 370 -19.19 7.07 -8.27
N ASN A 371 -19.26 8.29 -8.81
CA ASN A 371 -18.31 9.36 -8.53
C ASN A 371 -18.92 10.49 -7.69
N HIS A 372 -20.16 10.34 -7.21
CA HIS A 372 -20.78 11.36 -6.38
C HIS A 372 -20.14 11.38 -4.99
N LEU A 373 -19.94 12.58 -4.46
CA LEU A 373 -19.66 12.74 -3.04
C LEU A 373 -20.98 12.76 -2.28
N PRO A 374 -21.00 12.29 -1.01
CA PRO A 374 -22.17 12.46 -0.16
C PRO A 374 -22.55 13.94 -0.02
N GLY A 375 -23.81 14.22 0.27
CA GLY A 375 -24.27 15.52 0.75
C GLY A 375 -24.06 15.63 2.26
N VAL A 376 -23.61 16.80 2.74
CA VAL A 376 -23.53 17.11 4.17
C VAL A 376 -24.09 18.49 4.48
N ASN A 377 -24.86 18.58 5.56
CA ASN A 377 -25.35 19.85 6.10
C ASN A 377 -25.52 19.75 7.62
N ILE A 378 -25.14 20.81 8.33
CA ILE A 378 -25.58 21.03 9.71
C ILE A 378 -26.82 21.90 9.57
N GLU A 379 -28.00 21.31 9.67
CA GLU A 379 -29.30 21.99 9.47
C GLU A 379 -29.49 23.06 10.55
N SER A 380 -29.35 22.65 11.81
CA SER A 380 -29.53 23.52 12.97
C SER A 380 -28.63 23.17 14.14
N ILE A 381 -28.26 24.19 14.91
CA ILE A 381 -27.70 24.04 16.26
C ILE A 381 -28.65 24.78 17.20
N LYS A 382 -29.17 24.10 18.22
CA LYS A 382 -30.15 24.68 19.14
C LYS A 382 -29.71 24.60 20.58
N HIS A 383 -29.97 25.66 21.33
CA HIS A 383 -29.91 25.69 22.79
C HIS A 383 -31.36 25.80 23.31
N GLY A 384 -31.87 24.70 23.89
CA GLY A 384 -33.30 24.57 24.15
C GLY A 384 -34.13 24.61 22.86
N ARG A 385 -35.03 25.59 22.74
CA ARG A 385 -35.88 25.76 21.54
C ARG A 385 -35.30 26.75 20.51
N SER A 386 -34.27 27.50 20.89
CA SER A 386 -33.73 28.61 20.10
C SER A 386 -32.61 28.14 19.20
N GLU A 387 -32.57 28.67 17.97
CA GLU A 387 -31.45 28.48 17.05
C GLU A 387 -30.24 29.28 17.51
N VAL A 388 -29.07 28.65 17.48
CA VAL A 388 -27.77 29.26 17.75
C VAL A 388 -27.10 29.54 16.41
N SER A 389 -26.94 30.81 16.08
CA SER A 389 -26.29 31.22 14.84
C SER A 389 -24.78 30.92 14.86
N ALA A 390 -24.18 30.83 13.68
CA ALA A 390 -22.73 30.80 13.58
C ALA A 390 -22.11 32.03 14.26
N CYS A 391 -20.94 31.85 14.87
CA CYS A 391 -20.20 32.86 15.64
C CYS A 391 -20.90 33.36 16.92
N ALA A 392 -22.03 32.75 17.33
CA ALA A 392 -22.67 33.08 18.59
C ALA A 392 -21.79 32.73 19.80
N ILE A 393 -22.03 33.43 20.90
CA ILE A 393 -21.47 33.12 22.22
C ILE A 393 -22.65 32.70 23.10
N GLU A 394 -22.73 31.41 23.43
CA GLU A 394 -23.81 30.85 24.23
C GLU A 394 -23.33 30.43 25.62
N THR A 395 -24.20 30.65 26.61
CA THR A 395 -23.93 30.24 27.99
C THR A 395 -24.73 28.99 28.32
N ILE A 396 -24.03 27.88 28.58
CA ILE A 396 -24.64 26.60 28.94
C ILE A 396 -24.69 26.48 30.47
N GLY A 397 -25.90 26.42 31.03
CA GLY A 397 -26.15 26.25 32.47
C GLY A 397 -25.82 24.84 32.98
N PRO A 398 -26.10 24.52 34.25
CA PRO A 398 -25.91 23.18 34.82
C PRO A 398 -26.69 22.08 34.07
N ALA A 399 -26.26 20.82 34.21
CA ALA A 399 -26.97 19.71 33.57
C ALA A 399 -28.45 19.68 34.01
N PRO A 400 -29.41 19.39 33.12
CA PRO A 400 -29.26 18.77 31.80
C PRO A 400 -29.11 19.75 30.62
N ASP A 401 -28.75 21.02 30.86
CA ASP A 401 -28.62 22.02 29.80
C ASP A 401 -27.48 21.69 28.79
N GLY A 402 -27.69 22.05 27.53
CA GLY A 402 -26.77 21.80 26.42
C GLY A 402 -27.37 22.09 25.04
N LEU A 403 -26.73 21.56 24.00
CA LEU A 403 -27.12 21.75 22.60
C LEU A 403 -27.77 20.52 21.98
N ASN A 404 -28.67 20.76 21.04
CA ASN A 404 -29.13 19.77 20.07
C ASN A 404 -28.72 20.18 18.66
N PHE A 405 -28.52 19.19 17.81
CA PHE A 405 -28.14 19.36 16.43
C PHE A 405 -29.15 18.68 15.53
N ARG A 406 -29.37 19.25 14.35
CA ARG A 406 -29.97 18.52 13.23
C ARG A 406 -28.95 18.45 12.12
N ILE A 407 -28.64 17.26 11.64
CA ILE A 407 -27.67 17.06 10.57
C ILE A 407 -28.27 16.27 9.41
N THR A 408 -27.77 16.54 8.22
CA THR A 408 -27.98 15.72 7.03
C THR A 408 -26.62 15.24 6.56
N ALA A 409 -26.49 13.94 6.38
CA ALA A 409 -25.32 13.29 5.80
C ALA A 409 -25.82 12.11 4.99
N ASN A 410 -25.92 12.28 3.67
CA ASN A 410 -26.61 11.33 2.81
C ASN A 410 -25.89 11.10 1.47
N ASP A 411 -26.09 9.91 0.93
CA ASP A 411 -25.63 9.51 -0.40
C ASP A 411 -26.83 8.91 -1.14
N PRO A 412 -27.42 9.62 -2.12
CA PRO A 412 -28.62 9.16 -2.83
C PRO A 412 -28.43 7.83 -3.56
N GLN A 413 -27.20 7.46 -3.90
CA GLN A 413 -26.87 6.22 -4.59
C GLN A 413 -26.71 5.03 -3.62
N GLY A 414 -26.80 5.28 -2.31
CA GLY A 414 -26.73 4.22 -1.29
C GLY A 414 -25.30 3.74 -1.02
N ASN A 415 -24.32 4.57 -1.36
CA ASN A 415 -22.90 4.30 -1.20
C ASN A 415 -22.29 5.10 -0.05
N LEU A 416 -23.03 5.35 1.04
CA LEU A 416 -22.42 5.99 2.20
C LEU A 416 -21.54 4.98 2.96
N ARG A 417 -20.31 5.39 3.34
CA ARG A 417 -19.39 4.57 4.13
C ARG A 417 -19.39 4.93 5.60
N ALA A 418 -19.37 6.22 5.92
CA ALA A 418 -19.29 6.68 7.29
C ALA A 418 -19.77 8.13 7.42
N ILE A 419 -20.28 8.44 8.61
CA ILE A 419 -20.63 9.78 9.08
C ILE A 419 -19.86 10.02 10.37
N GLN A 420 -19.17 11.14 10.48
CA GLN A 420 -18.54 11.60 11.71
C GLN A 420 -18.97 13.03 11.99
N PHE A 421 -19.57 13.27 13.15
CA PHE A 421 -19.87 14.60 13.65
C PHE A 421 -19.12 14.83 14.97
N LYS A 422 -18.26 15.83 15.00
CA LYS A 422 -17.36 16.11 16.13
C LYS A 422 -17.27 17.60 16.41
N ALA A 423 -16.94 17.94 17.65
CA ALA A 423 -16.53 19.28 18.03
C ALA A 423 -15.00 19.30 18.18
N THR A 424 -14.31 20.20 17.51
CA THR A 424 -12.89 20.51 17.75
C THR A 424 -12.79 21.81 18.53
N TYR A 425 -11.89 21.88 19.51
CA TYR A 425 -11.77 23.02 20.42
C TYR A 425 -10.38 23.09 21.05
N GLY A 426 -10.06 24.24 21.66
CA GLY A 426 -8.80 24.45 22.37
C GLY A 426 -7.55 24.09 21.56
N GLU A 427 -6.52 23.59 22.24
CA GLU A 427 -5.30 23.12 21.61
C GLU A 427 -5.43 21.64 21.22
N ASN A 428 -5.80 21.41 19.96
CA ASN A 428 -5.89 20.08 19.34
C ASN A 428 -6.83 19.09 20.08
N GLN A 429 -7.86 19.60 20.77
CA GLN A 429 -8.85 18.77 21.46
C GLN A 429 -10.02 18.44 20.54
N THR A 430 -10.64 17.28 20.75
CA THR A 430 -11.79 16.81 19.98
C THR A 430 -12.78 16.07 20.87
N ALA A 431 -14.07 16.34 20.70
CA ALA A 431 -15.16 15.57 21.28
C ALA A 431 -16.03 14.97 20.16
N VAL A 432 -16.24 13.65 20.19
CA VAL A 432 -17.17 12.99 19.26
C VAL A 432 -18.60 13.26 19.71
N ILE A 433 -19.45 13.73 18.80
CA ILE A 433 -20.87 14.00 19.05
C ILE A 433 -21.71 12.85 18.49
N PHE A 434 -21.37 12.39 17.29
CA PHE A 434 -22.01 11.26 16.63
C PHE A 434 -21.04 10.61 15.66
N SER A 435 -21.11 9.29 15.55
CA SER A 435 -20.36 8.54 14.55
C SER A 435 -21.17 7.32 14.15
N GLU A 436 -21.20 7.05 12.86
CA GLU A 436 -21.83 5.86 12.33
C GLU A 436 -21.09 5.40 11.08
N SER A 437 -20.89 4.09 10.96
CA SER A 437 -20.23 3.47 9.81
C SER A 437 -21.16 2.49 9.13
N TYR A 438 -20.88 2.21 7.86
CA TYR A 438 -21.54 1.16 7.11
C TYR A 438 -21.36 -0.20 7.79
N LEU A 439 -22.37 -1.04 7.67
CA LEU A 439 -22.35 -2.46 8.03
C LEU A 439 -23.10 -3.21 6.94
N PRO A 440 -22.72 -4.46 6.60
CA PRO A 440 -23.37 -5.24 5.54
C PRO A 440 -24.90 -5.33 5.65
N SER A 441 -25.43 -5.37 6.89
CA SER A 441 -26.86 -5.39 7.17
C SER A 441 -27.63 -4.15 6.68
N LYS A 442 -26.94 -3.04 6.40
CA LYS A 442 -27.55 -1.81 5.88
C LYS A 442 -27.75 -1.83 4.36
N GLY A 443 -27.13 -2.78 3.65
CA GLY A 443 -27.20 -2.87 2.19
C GLY A 443 -26.81 -1.55 1.48
N ASN A 444 -27.74 -0.98 0.73
CA ASN A 444 -27.56 0.32 0.08
C ASN A 444 -27.87 1.43 1.09
N TRP A 445 -26.86 1.83 1.86
CA TRP A 445 -27.00 2.81 2.93
C TRP A 445 -26.96 4.22 2.38
N VAL A 446 -28.10 4.90 2.42
CA VAL A 446 -28.25 6.29 1.94
C VAL A 446 -27.90 7.34 3.00
N GLY A 447 -27.64 6.95 4.25
CA GLY A 447 -27.40 7.89 5.35
C GLY A 447 -28.68 8.45 5.97
N HIS A 448 -28.57 9.70 6.45
CA HIS A 448 -29.63 10.38 7.19
C HIS A 448 -29.93 11.77 6.65
N THR A 449 -31.19 12.16 6.76
CA THR A 449 -31.66 13.53 6.52
C THR A 449 -32.27 14.07 7.79
N ASN A 450 -31.89 15.28 8.20
CA ASN A 450 -32.47 15.97 9.36
C ASN A 450 -32.45 15.15 10.67
N LEU A 451 -31.38 14.39 10.90
CA LEU A 451 -31.17 13.55 12.09
C LEU A 451 -30.96 14.42 13.32
N LEU A 452 -31.78 14.22 14.35
CA LEU A 452 -31.64 14.86 15.65
C LEU A 452 -30.52 14.18 16.47
N ILE A 453 -29.58 14.99 16.97
CA ILE A 453 -28.46 14.53 17.77
C ILE A 453 -28.30 15.42 19.02
N PRO A 454 -28.13 14.85 20.23
CA PRO A 454 -28.33 13.44 20.53
C PRO A 454 -29.81 13.03 20.35
N SER A 455 -30.08 11.73 20.22
CA SER A 455 -31.46 11.20 20.06
C SER A 455 -32.35 11.47 21.29
N SER A 456 -31.73 11.69 22.45
CA SER A 456 -32.36 12.14 23.69
C SER A 456 -31.38 12.99 24.50
N GLY A 457 -31.92 13.91 25.31
CA GLY A 457 -31.11 14.84 26.10
C GLY A 457 -30.43 15.91 25.26
N ASN A 458 -29.33 16.46 25.78
CA ASN A 458 -28.55 17.51 25.14
C ASN A 458 -27.08 17.13 25.14
N TRP A 459 -26.37 17.50 24.07
CA TRP A 459 -24.91 17.43 24.07
C TRP A 459 -24.36 18.60 24.88
N ARG A 460 -23.48 18.30 25.83
CA ARG A 460 -22.86 19.31 26.69
C ARG A 460 -21.40 19.51 26.28
N PRO A 461 -20.93 20.76 26.12
CA PRO A 461 -19.52 21.01 25.84
C PRO A 461 -18.64 20.54 27.01
N PRO A 462 -17.46 19.94 26.75
CA PRO A 462 -16.55 19.52 27.80
C PRO A 462 -16.00 20.66 28.67
N GLN A 463 -15.81 21.85 28.10
CA GLN A 463 -15.27 23.01 28.82
C GLN A 463 -15.72 24.33 28.16
N THR A 464 -15.45 25.46 28.82
CA THR A 464 -15.59 26.77 28.18
C THR A 464 -14.56 26.93 27.08
N CYS A 465 -14.99 27.05 25.82
CA CYS A 465 -14.09 27.20 24.67
C CYS A 465 -14.80 27.69 23.41
N ALA A 466 -14.02 28.06 22.40
CA ALA A 466 -14.48 28.13 21.02
C ALA A 466 -14.53 26.72 20.41
N TYR A 467 -15.66 26.38 19.80
CA TYR A 467 -15.92 25.07 19.20
C TYR A 467 -16.13 25.21 17.70
N SER A 468 -15.49 24.33 16.94
CA SER A 468 -15.82 24.05 15.54
C SER A 468 -16.52 22.70 15.45
N PHE A 469 -17.81 22.74 15.13
CA PHE A 469 -18.64 21.56 14.88
C PHE A 469 -18.43 21.12 13.44
N VAL A 470 -17.76 19.99 13.25
CA VAL A 470 -17.38 19.46 11.93
C VAL A 470 -18.17 18.20 11.65
N LEU A 471 -18.93 18.22 10.56
CA LEU A 471 -19.64 17.07 10.01
C LEU A 471 -18.91 16.59 8.76
N THR A 472 -18.50 15.33 8.75
CA THR A 472 -17.83 14.67 7.63
C THR A 472 -18.63 13.45 7.21
N ALA A 473 -18.81 13.27 5.91
CA ALA A 473 -19.35 12.06 5.31
C ALA A 473 -18.34 11.48 4.31
N SER A 474 -18.16 10.16 4.31
CA SER A 474 -17.26 9.45 3.40
C SER A 474 -18.06 8.53 2.48
N ALA A 475 -17.69 8.49 1.19
CA ALA A 475 -18.26 7.57 0.22
C ALA A 475 -17.69 6.15 0.41
N ARG A 476 -18.49 5.16 0.03
CA ARG A 476 -18.17 3.73 -0.09
C ARG A 476 -17.79 3.43 -1.54
N THR A 477 -16.97 4.30 -2.09
CA THR A 477 -16.44 4.25 -3.45
C THR A 477 -14.95 3.94 -3.39
N THR A 478 -14.45 3.06 -4.25
CA THR A 478 -13.05 2.64 -4.32
C THR A 478 -12.47 2.83 -5.72
N ASN A 479 -11.17 3.12 -5.80
CA ASN A 479 -10.42 3.07 -7.07
C ASN A 479 -9.74 1.70 -7.29
N GLY A 480 -10.06 0.70 -6.47
CA GLY A 480 -9.41 -0.61 -6.44
C GLY A 480 -8.18 -0.69 -5.52
N TYR A 481 -7.79 0.41 -4.86
CA TYR A 481 -6.66 0.48 -3.94
C TYR A 481 -7.05 0.99 -2.55
N ASP A 482 -7.94 1.99 -2.47
CA ASP A 482 -8.51 2.49 -1.22
C ASP A 482 -9.91 3.07 -1.45
N TYR A 483 -10.62 3.34 -0.36
CA TYR A 483 -11.82 4.18 -0.41
C TYR A 483 -11.45 5.62 -0.77
N ILE A 484 -12.26 6.23 -1.62
CA ILE A 484 -12.07 7.59 -2.11
C ILE A 484 -13.34 8.42 -1.88
N GLY A 485 -13.17 9.73 -1.79
CA GLY A 485 -14.28 10.67 -1.68
C GLY A 485 -14.78 10.86 -0.25
N HIS A 486 -14.63 12.07 0.25
CA HIS A 486 -15.31 12.54 1.45
C HIS A 486 -15.61 14.03 1.29
N ILE A 487 -16.60 14.50 2.03
CA ILE A 487 -16.92 15.91 2.13
C ILE A 487 -17.08 16.28 3.60
N SER A 488 -16.77 17.52 3.94
CA SER A 488 -17.03 18.05 5.28
C SER A 488 -17.67 19.44 5.21
N THR A 489 -18.45 19.74 6.24
CA THR A 489 -18.97 21.08 6.52
C THR A 489 -18.76 21.39 8.00
N HIS A 490 -18.73 22.67 8.35
CA HIS A 490 -18.54 23.06 9.74
C HIS A 490 -19.33 24.31 10.12
N ARG A 491 -19.61 24.44 11.41
CA ARG A 491 -20.15 25.67 12.05
C ARG A 491 -19.37 25.95 13.32
N ASN A 492 -19.03 27.22 13.55
CA ASN A 492 -18.22 27.63 14.70
C ASN A 492 -19.05 28.48 15.67
N LEU A 493 -18.86 28.30 16.97
CA LEU A 493 -19.49 29.09 18.03
C LEU A 493 -18.67 28.99 19.33
N THR A 494 -18.88 29.91 20.27
CA THR A 494 -18.22 29.91 21.58
C THR A 494 -19.20 29.47 22.65
N LEU A 495 -18.80 28.53 23.49
CA LEU A 495 -19.62 28.02 24.60
C LEU A 495 -18.97 28.37 25.93
N LEU A 496 -19.75 28.99 26.81
CA LEU A 496 -19.37 29.31 28.18
C LEU A 496 -20.13 28.38 29.13
N LEU A 497 -19.42 27.51 29.85
CA LEU A 497 -20.02 26.68 30.89
C LEU A 497 -20.16 27.47 32.19
N LYS A 498 -21.33 27.35 32.83
CA LYS A 498 -21.58 27.81 34.20
C LYS A 498 -21.55 26.67 35.21
#